data_AF-A0A172MJ10-F1
#
_entry.id   AF-A0A172MJ10-F1
#
_cell.length_a   1.000
_cell.length_b   1.000
_cell.length_c   1.000
_cell.angle_alpha   90.00
_cell.angle_beta   90.00
_cell.angle_gamma   90.00
#
_symmetry.space_group_name_H-M   'P 1'
#
loop_
_entity.id
_entity.type
_entity.pdbx_description
1 polymer ?
#
loop_
_entity_poly.entity_id
_entity_poly.type
_entity_poly.pdbx_seq_one_letter_code
_entity_poly.pdbx_strand_id
1 'polypeptide(L)'
;NSNKRGLTLDTKTPAGKEVLTKLIKESDVMVENFGPGALDRMGFSWDYIQQLNPKMILASVKGFSEGHHYEDLKVYENVAQCTGGSASTTGFRDGPPLVTGAQIGDSGTGLHLALGIVTALYQRNRTGRGQKVLCAMQDGVLNLCRVKLRDQ
;
A
#
# COMPACT_ATOMS: atom_id res chain seq x y z
N ASN A 1 0.70 13.32 10.18
CA ASN A 1 -0.51 13.78 9.45
C ASN A 1 -0.54 15.29 9.22
N SER A 2 0.58 16.01 9.32
CA SER A 2 0.66 17.41 8.90
C SER A 2 0.23 17.60 7.44
N ASN A 3 -0.26 18.79 7.09
CA ASN A 3 -0.70 19.19 5.74
C ASN A 3 -1.95 18.48 5.19
N LYS A 4 -2.69 17.73 6.03
CA LYS A 4 -3.96 17.08 5.65
C LYS A 4 -5.16 17.81 6.24
N ARG A 5 -6.31 17.77 5.56
CA ARG A 5 -7.63 18.12 6.10
C ARG A 5 -8.33 16.85 6.56
N GLY A 6 -9.07 16.91 7.67
CA GLY A 6 -9.82 15.79 8.22
C GLY A 6 -11.30 15.85 7.88
N LEU A 7 -11.89 14.70 7.56
CA LEU A 7 -13.33 14.50 7.42
C LEU A 7 -13.67 13.13 8.03
N THR A 8 -14.64 13.09 8.94
CA THR A 8 -15.17 11.83 9.46
C THR A 8 -16.27 11.34 8.54
N LEU A 9 -16.21 10.06 8.15
CA LEU A 9 -17.15 9.49 7.20
C LEU A 9 -17.46 8.03 7.56
N ASP A 10 -18.75 7.71 7.77
CA ASP A 10 -19.20 6.32 7.90
C ASP A 10 -19.67 5.77 6.56
N THR A 11 -18.77 5.06 5.88
CA THR A 11 -18.99 4.42 4.57
C THR A 11 -19.90 3.19 4.62
N LYS A 12 -20.40 2.79 5.81
CA LYS A 12 -21.41 1.73 5.91
C LYS A 12 -22.82 2.26 5.64
N THR A 13 -23.02 3.58 5.76
CA THR A 13 -24.31 4.23 5.49
C THR A 13 -24.46 4.62 4.01
N PRO A 14 -25.69 4.66 3.46
CA PRO A 14 -25.92 5.16 2.10
C PRO A 14 -25.37 6.58 1.88
N ALA A 15 -25.65 7.50 2.81
CA ALA A 15 -25.15 8.87 2.74
C ALA A 15 -23.61 8.94 2.75
N GLY A 16 -22.95 8.09 3.53
CA GLY A 16 -21.49 8.02 3.55
C GLY A 16 -20.90 7.50 2.23
N LYS A 17 -21.56 6.51 1.61
CA LYS A 17 -21.18 6.02 0.28
C LYS A 17 -21.37 7.09 -0.81
N GLU A 18 -22.41 7.91 -0.73
CA GLU A 18 -22.62 9.03 -1.65
C GLU A 18 -21.50 10.07 -1.55
N VAL A 19 -21.09 10.44 -0.33
CA VAL A 19 -19.97 11.36 -0.12
C VAL A 19 -18.67 10.78 -0.68
N LEU A 20 -18.35 9.51 -0.40
CA LEU A 20 -17.16 8.87 -0.95
C LEU A 20 -17.19 8.79 -2.49
N THR A 21 -18.36 8.50 -3.07
CA THR A 21 -18.56 8.49 -4.52
C THR A 21 -18.26 9.86 -5.13
N LYS A 22 -18.70 10.96 -4.49
CA LYS A 22 -18.37 12.33 -4.93
C LYS A 22 -16.88 12.60 -4.84
N LEU A 23 -16.23 12.21 -3.74
CA LEU A 23 -14.78 12.38 -3.59
C LEU A 23 -14.00 11.60 -4.66
N ILE A 24 -14.41 10.37 -5.00
CA ILE A 24 -13.78 9.55 -6.05
C ILE A 24 -13.86 10.24 -7.42
N LYS A 25 -14.99 10.88 -7.76
CA LYS A 25 -15.15 11.58 -9.04
C LYS A 25 -14.19 12.77 -9.19
N GLU A 26 -13.89 13.46 -8.10
CA GLU A 26 -13.08 14.69 -8.09
C GLU A 26 -11.60 14.45 -7.74
N SER A 27 -11.23 13.26 -7.26
CA SER A 27 -9.86 12.97 -6.80
C SER A 27 -9.00 12.35 -7.88
N ASP A 28 -7.71 12.68 -7.86
CA ASP A 28 -6.71 12.07 -8.73
C ASP A 28 -6.22 10.70 -8.23
N VAL A 29 -6.08 10.58 -6.91
CA VAL A 29 -5.47 9.43 -6.25
C VAL A 29 -6.29 9.08 -5.01
N MET A 30 -6.63 7.80 -4.88
CA MET A 30 -7.16 7.21 -3.66
C MET A 30 -6.07 6.31 -3.05
N VAL A 31 -5.75 6.52 -1.78
CA VAL A 31 -4.76 5.71 -1.06
C VAL A 31 -5.45 4.94 0.06
N GLU A 32 -5.20 3.64 0.16
CA GLU A 32 -5.72 2.81 1.24
C GLU A 32 -4.69 1.78 1.74
N ASN A 33 -4.80 1.42 3.01
CA ASN A 33 -4.01 0.36 3.64
C ASN A 33 -4.91 -0.56 4.50
N PHE A 34 -6.17 -0.74 4.10
CA PHE A 34 -7.07 -1.66 4.77
C PHE A 34 -6.64 -3.11 4.52
N GLY A 35 -7.16 -4.01 5.35
CA GLY A 35 -6.99 -5.44 5.14
C GLY A 35 -7.51 -5.89 3.76
N PRO A 36 -6.98 -7.00 3.22
CA PRO A 36 -7.38 -7.55 1.93
C PRO A 36 -8.90 -7.61 1.73
N GLY A 37 -9.34 -7.16 0.56
CA GLY A 37 -10.75 -7.11 0.14
C GLY A 37 -11.66 -6.14 0.91
N ALA A 38 -11.14 -5.32 1.83
CA ALA A 38 -12.00 -4.45 2.63
C ALA A 38 -12.70 -3.37 1.79
N LEU A 39 -11.99 -2.76 0.84
CA LEU A 39 -12.56 -1.73 -0.03
C LEU A 39 -13.66 -2.31 -0.95
N ASP A 40 -13.46 -3.52 -1.46
CA ASP A 40 -14.48 -4.24 -2.22
C ASP A 40 -15.72 -4.52 -1.37
N ARG A 41 -15.54 -4.99 -0.13
CA ARG A 41 -16.64 -5.20 0.83
C ARG A 41 -17.37 -3.90 1.20
N MET A 42 -16.70 -2.75 1.12
CA MET A 42 -17.33 -1.44 1.29
C MET A 42 -18.20 -1.03 0.08
N GLY A 43 -18.09 -1.76 -1.04
CA GLY A 43 -18.81 -1.52 -2.29
C GLY A 43 -18.04 -0.67 -3.30
N PHE A 44 -16.72 -0.52 -3.13
CA PHE A 44 -15.88 0.30 -3.99
C PHE A 44 -14.82 -0.55 -4.69
N SER A 45 -15.27 -1.52 -5.49
CA SER A 45 -14.36 -2.31 -6.31
C SER A 45 -13.63 -1.45 -7.34
N TRP A 46 -12.48 -1.93 -7.81
CA TRP A 46 -11.70 -1.24 -8.83
C TRP A 46 -12.53 -0.95 -10.09
N ASP A 47 -13.35 -1.89 -10.54
CA ASP A 47 -14.21 -1.71 -11.70
C ASP A 47 -15.23 -0.61 -11.48
N TYR A 48 -15.86 -0.56 -10.30
CA TYR A 48 -16.80 0.51 -9.96
C TYR A 48 -16.10 1.87 -9.86
N ILE A 49 -14.92 1.92 -9.24
CA ILE A 49 -14.09 3.13 -9.18
C ILE A 49 -13.76 3.64 -10.59
N GLN A 50 -13.39 2.76 -11.52
CA GLN A 50 -13.10 3.16 -12.90
C GLN A 50 -14.32 3.64 -13.69
N GLN A 51 -15.52 3.09 -13.41
CA GLN A 51 -16.76 3.62 -13.99
C GLN A 51 -17.04 5.05 -13.51
N LEU A 52 -16.74 5.33 -12.24
CA LEU A 52 -16.90 6.68 -11.66
C LEU A 52 -15.84 7.65 -12.16
N ASN A 53 -14.59 7.21 -12.26
CA ASN A 53 -13.44 8.02 -12.64
C ASN A 53 -12.37 7.18 -13.36
N PRO A 54 -12.34 7.17 -14.71
CA PRO A 54 -11.35 6.40 -15.48
C PRO A 54 -9.91 6.91 -15.35
N LYS A 55 -9.69 8.08 -14.72
CA LYS A 55 -8.39 8.67 -14.44
C LYS A 55 -7.87 8.35 -13.03
N MET A 56 -8.66 7.66 -12.20
CA MET A 56 -8.32 7.38 -10.80
C MET A 56 -7.08 6.49 -10.68
N ILE A 57 -6.16 6.88 -9.81
CA ILE A 57 -5.09 5.98 -9.34
C ILE A 57 -5.52 5.40 -7.99
N LEU A 58 -5.71 4.09 -7.91
CA LEU A 58 -5.96 3.40 -6.65
C LEU A 58 -4.64 2.82 -6.14
N ALA A 59 -4.15 3.37 -5.03
CA ALA A 59 -2.88 3.01 -4.43
C ALA A 59 -3.08 2.26 -3.11
N SER A 60 -2.48 1.08 -2.99
CA SER A 60 -2.71 0.15 -1.90
C SER A 60 -1.41 -0.24 -1.20
N VAL A 61 -1.37 -0.14 0.13
CA VAL A 61 -0.39 -0.88 0.95
C VAL A 61 -1.02 -2.20 1.39
N LYS A 62 -0.28 -3.30 1.25
CA LYS A 62 -0.66 -4.64 1.73
C LYS A 62 0.53 -5.29 2.42
N GLY A 63 0.31 -6.33 3.22
CA GLY A 63 1.40 -7.07 3.84
C GLY A 63 2.24 -7.84 2.81
N PHE A 64 1.54 -8.52 1.91
CA PHE A 64 2.08 -9.36 0.84
C PHE A 64 1.43 -8.98 -0.49
N SER A 65 2.10 -9.33 -1.59
CA SER A 65 1.62 -9.07 -2.96
C SER A 65 0.46 -9.98 -3.35
N GLU A 66 -0.35 -9.54 -4.32
CA GLU A 66 -1.46 -10.32 -4.89
C GLU A 66 -0.92 -11.62 -5.51
N GLY A 67 -1.57 -12.75 -5.23
CA GLY A 67 -1.14 -14.10 -5.60
C GLY A 67 -0.13 -14.75 -4.64
N HIS A 68 0.33 -14.05 -3.60
CA HIS A 68 1.21 -14.64 -2.59
C HIS A 68 0.41 -15.57 -1.66
N HIS A 69 1.02 -16.67 -1.21
CA HIS A 69 0.37 -17.63 -0.28
C HIS A 69 -0.01 -17.06 1.10
N TYR A 70 0.39 -15.81 1.38
CA TYR A 70 0.06 -15.04 2.59
C TYR A 70 -0.70 -13.75 2.27
N GLU A 71 -1.26 -13.60 1.07
CA GLU A 71 -1.93 -12.35 0.63
C GLU A 71 -3.03 -11.88 1.58
N ASP A 72 -3.71 -12.80 2.28
CA ASP A 72 -4.78 -12.51 3.23
C ASP A 72 -4.30 -12.15 4.64
N LEU A 73 -2.99 -12.22 4.92
CA LEU A 73 -2.46 -11.94 6.25
C LEU A 73 -2.36 -10.44 6.54
N LYS A 74 -2.70 -10.08 7.78
CA LYS A 74 -2.41 -8.76 8.33
C LYS A 74 -0.95 -8.70 8.76
N VAL A 75 -0.27 -7.64 8.37
CA VAL A 75 1.15 -7.43 8.64
C VAL A 75 1.31 -6.06 9.30
N TYR A 76 2.20 -6.02 10.28
CA TYR A 76 2.68 -4.80 10.93
C TYR A 76 4.20 -4.71 10.74
N GLU A 77 4.79 -3.54 11.02
CA GLU A 77 6.22 -3.23 10.85
C GLU A 77 7.17 -4.42 11.06
N ASN A 78 7.26 -4.96 12.28
CA ASN A 78 8.26 -5.99 12.60
C ASN A 78 8.01 -7.31 11.86
N VAL A 79 6.74 -7.63 11.56
CA VAL A 79 6.40 -8.82 10.76
C VAL A 79 6.91 -8.63 9.33
N ALA A 80 6.76 -7.44 8.75
CA ALA A 80 7.32 -7.14 7.44
C ALA A 80 8.85 -7.21 7.43
N GLN A 81 9.51 -6.74 8.49
CA GLN A 81 10.97 -6.86 8.61
C GLN A 81 11.42 -8.33 8.64
N CYS A 82 10.66 -9.21 9.29
CA CYS A 82 10.91 -10.65 9.28
C CYS A 82 10.67 -11.25 7.89
N THR A 83 9.53 -10.96 7.26
CA THR A 83 9.14 -11.59 5.99
C THR A 83 9.97 -11.10 4.80
N GLY A 84 10.49 -9.87 4.86
CA GLY A 84 11.37 -9.28 3.85
C GLY A 84 12.87 -9.52 4.07
N GLY A 85 13.26 -10.32 5.06
CA GLY A 85 14.65 -10.74 5.29
C GLY A 85 15.54 -9.76 6.08
N SER A 86 15.03 -8.58 6.46
CA SER A 86 15.81 -7.61 7.25
C SER A 86 16.18 -8.15 8.63
N ALA A 87 15.23 -8.80 9.31
CA ALA A 87 15.47 -9.33 10.64
C ALA A 87 16.55 -10.43 10.63
N SER A 88 16.52 -11.30 9.61
CA SER A 88 17.49 -12.39 9.45
C SER A 88 18.92 -11.91 9.20
N THR A 89 19.08 -10.67 8.74
CA THR A 89 20.37 -10.09 8.31
C THR A 89 20.80 -8.92 9.20
N THR A 90 20.22 -8.82 10.39
CA THR A 90 20.47 -7.75 11.36
C THR A 90 20.65 -8.36 12.73
N GLY A 91 21.77 -8.06 13.38
CA GLY A 91 22.11 -8.58 14.70
C GLY A 91 23.53 -9.13 14.76
N PHE A 92 23.77 -9.98 15.74
CA PHE A 92 25.06 -10.65 15.96
C PHE A 92 24.99 -12.10 15.47
N ARG A 93 26.13 -12.66 15.03
CA ARG A 93 26.21 -14.00 14.43
C ARG A 93 25.60 -15.11 15.29
N ASP A 94 25.84 -15.05 16.60
CA ASP A 94 25.36 -16.04 17.58
C ASP A 94 24.16 -15.51 18.40
N GLY A 95 23.50 -14.46 17.91
CA GLY A 95 22.32 -13.85 18.52
C GLY A 95 21.03 -14.13 17.75
N PRO A 96 19.87 -13.75 18.30
CA PRO A 96 18.62 -13.85 17.57
C PRO A 96 18.55 -12.82 16.42
N PRO A 97 17.69 -13.05 15.41
CA PRO A 97 17.31 -12.02 14.44
C PRO A 97 16.82 -10.75 15.15
N LEU A 98 17.32 -9.58 14.72
CA LEU A 98 16.92 -8.29 15.30
C LEU A 98 16.17 -7.45 14.27
N VAL A 99 15.11 -6.78 14.72
CA VAL A 99 14.46 -5.73 13.93
C VAL A 99 15.30 -4.45 13.97
N THR A 100 15.26 -3.70 12.87
CA THR A 100 15.85 -2.36 12.80
C THR A 100 14.94 -1.35 13.49
N GLY A 101 15.51 -0.34 14.15
CA GLY A 101 14.73 0.75 14.74
C GLY A 101 14.05 1.65 13.70
N ALA A 102 14.61 1.72 12.48
CA ALA A 102 13.96 2.38 11.36
C ALA A 102 12.71 1.61 10.94
N GLN A 103 11.62 2.33 10.68
CA GLN A 103 10.32 1.74 10.33
C GLN A 103 10.27 1.43 8.82
N ILE A 104 11.13 0.51 8.37
CA ILE A 104 11.31 0.18 6.96
C ILE A 104 10.14 -0.61 6.37
N GLY A 105 9.36 -1.31 7.21
CA GLY A 105 8.14 -2.01 6.81
C GLY A 105 6.96 -1.08 6.57
N ASP A 106 6.77 -0.07 7.42
CA ASP A 106 5.68 0.90 7.35
C ASP A 106 6.08 2.10 6.48
N SER A 107 7.03 2.92 6.96
CA SER A 107 7.44 4.15 6.28
C SER A 107 8.23 3.86 5.01
N GLY A 108 9.06 2.80 5.01
CA GLY A 108 9.76 2.37 3.81
C GLY A 108 8.79 1.98 2.68
N THR A 109 7.75 1.21 2.99
CA THR A 109 6.69 0.85 2.03
C THR A 109 5.89 2.07 1.57
N GLY A 110 5.60 3.02 2.48
CA GLY A 110 4.96 4.28 2.14
C GLY A 110 5.74 5.09 1.10
N LEU A 111 7.08 5.13 1.20
CA LEU A 111 7.94 5.80 0.22
C LEU A 111 7.94 5.08 -1.13
N HIS A 112 7.95 3.74 -1.15
CA HIS A 112 7.84 2.97 -2.39
C HIS A 112 6.48 3.18 -3.07
N LEU A 113 5.38 3.19 -2.30
CA LEU A 113 4.06 3.47 -2.85
C LEU A 113 3.97 4.90 -3.40
N ALA A 114 4.58 5.89 -2.73
CA ALA A 114 4.63 7.27 -3.22
C ALA A 114 5.33 7.35 -4.59
N LEU A 115 6.45 6.64 -4.78
CA LEU A 115 7.10 6.55 -6.09
C LEU A 115 6.20 5.89 -7.15
N GLY A 116 5.47 4.84 -6.77
CA GLY A 116 4.48 4.19 -7.63
C GLY A 116 3.35 5.14 -8.05
N ILE A 117 2.82 5.95 -7.12
CA ILE A 117 1.79 6.97 -7.39
C ILE A 117 2.33 8.03 -8.36
N VAL A 118 3.53 8.57 -8.12
CA VAL A 118 4.13 9.57 -9.02
C VAL A 118 4.35 8.99 -10.42
N THR A 119 4.77 7.73 -10.51
CA THR A 119 4.96 7.04 -11.79
C THR A 119 3.64 6.82 -12.51
N ALA A 120 2.58 6.44 -11.80
CA ALA A 120 1.24 6.29 -12.36
C ALA A 120 0.66 7.63 -12.83
N LEU A 121 0.86 8.71 -12.08
CA LEU A 121 0.50 10.07 -12.50
C LEU A 121 1.26 10.48 -13.78
N TYR A 122 2.53 10.14 -13.88
CA TYR A 122 3.33 10.39 -15.07
C TYR A 122 2.80 9.63 -16.30
N GLN A 123 2.54 8.32 -16.16
CA GLN A 123 1.97 7.49 -17.23
C GLN A 123 0.60 8.01 -17.67
N ARG A 124 -0.24 8.49 -16.75
CA ARG A 124 -1.55 9.08 -17.04
C ARG A 124 -1.48 10.31 -17.96
N ASN A 125 -0.37 11.06 -18.00
CA ASN A 125 -0.19 12.16 -18.97
C ASN A 125 -0.13 11.67 -20.42
N ARG A 126 0.24 10.41 -20.65
CA ARG A 126 0.31 9.81 -21.98
C ARG A 126 -0.95 9.03 -22.33
N THR A 127 -1.50 8.30 -21.39
CA THR A 127 -2.64 7.40 -21.63
C THR A 127 -3.99 8.04 -21.36
N GLY A 128 -4.04 9.09 -20.54
CA GLY A 128 -5.28 9.66 -20.02
C GLY A 128 -6.05 8.72 -19.07
N ARG A 129 -5.43 7.61 -18.64
CA ARG A 129 -6.06 6.55 -17.83
C ARG A 129 -5.34 6.36 -16.50
N GLY A 130 -6.10 6.07 -15.46
CA GLY A 130 -5.58 5.64 -14.17
C GLY A 130 -5.22 4.15 -14.13
N GLN A 131 -4.76 3.68 -12.99
CA GLN A 131 -4.36 2.27 -12.76
C GLN A 131 -4.37 1.93 -11.26
N LYS A 132 -4.29 0.63 -10.95
CA LYS A 132 -3.96 0.16 -9.59
C LYS A 132 -2.45 0.21 -9.38
N VAL A 133 -2.02 0.62 -8.20
CA VAL A 133 -0.63 0.55 -7.74
C VAL A 133 -0.63 -0.13 -6.38
N LEU A 134 0.12 -1.21 -6.21
CA LEU A 134 0.24 -1.92 -4.95
C LEU A 134 1.70 -1.94 -4.51
N CYS A 135 1.93 -1.73 -3.21
CA CYS A 135 3.21 -2.00 -2.59
C CYS A 135 3.01 -2.91 -1.38
N ALA A 136 3.61 -4.10 -1.44
CA ALA A 136 3.63 -5.03 -0.34
C ALA A 136 4.73 -4.66 0.66
N MET A 137 4.44 -4.76 1.96
CA MET A 137 5.42 -4.47 3.01
C MET A 137 6.62 -5.41 2.93
N GLN A 138 6.39 -6.70 2.63
CA GLN A 138 7.46 -7.66 2.37
C GLN A 138 8.39 -7.18 1.25
N ASP A 139 7.82 -6.77 0.10
CA ASP A 139 8.59 -6.36 -1.08
C ASP A 139 9.36 -5.06 -0.83
N GLY A 140 8.77 -4.12 -0.10
CA GLY A 140 9.41 -2.88 0.32
C GLY A 140 10.66 -3.14 1.19
N VAL A 141 10.54 -4.03 2.17
CA VAL A 141 11.68 -4.45 3.00
C VAL A 141 12.71 -5.21 2.18
N LEU A 142 12.27 -6.16 1.34
CA LEU A 142 13.13 -6.98 0.50
C LEU A 142 13.98 -6.11 -0.44
N ASN A 143 13.40 -5.07 -1.05
CA ASN A 143 14.14 -4.17 -1.91
C ASN A 143 15.26 -3.40 -1.17
N LEU A 144 15.02 -2.98 0.07
CA LEU A 144 16.03 -2.36 0.93
C LEU A 144 17.08 -3.36 1.43
N CYS A 145 16.74 -4.65 1.46
CA CYS A 145 17.64 -5.75 1.83
C CYS A 145 18.36 -6.40 0.63
N ARG A 146 18.24 -5.84 -0.59
CA ARG A 146 18.80 -6.40 -1.83
C ARG A 146 20.25 -6.87 -1.69
N VAL A 147 21.11 -6.06 -1.08
CA VAL A 147 22.54 -6.40 -0.90
C VAL A 147 22.70 -7.51 0.13
N LYS A 148 21.99 -7.41 1.26
CA LYS A 148 22.12 -8.35 2.37
C LYS A 148 21.72 -9.78 1.99
N LEU A 149 20.76 -9.95 1.08
CA LEU A 149 20.28 -11.26 0.62
C LEU A 149 21.02 -11.79 -0.60
N ARG A 150 21.81 -10.97 -1.31
CA ARG A 150 22.66 -11.42 -2.41
C ARG A 150 23.89 -12.19 -1.90
N ASP A 151 24.43 -11.75 -0.78
CA ASP A 151 25.73 -12.19 -0.26
C ASP A 151 25.61 -13.25 0.86
N GLN A 152 24.44 -13.90 1.01
CA GLN A 152 24.23 -15.07 1.87
C GLN A 152 24.44 -16.37 1.09
#